data_AF-A0A820EHD5-F1
#
_entry.id   AF-A0A820EHD5-F1
#
_cell.length_a   1.000
_cell.length_b   1.000
_cell.length_c   1.000
_cell.angle_alpha   90.00
_cell.angle_beta   90.00
_cell.angle_gamma   90.00
#
_symmetry.space_group_name_H-M   'P 1'
#
loop_
_entity.id
_entity.type
_entity.pdbx_description
1 polymer ?
#
loop_
_entity_poly.entity_id
_entity_poly.type
_entity_poly.pdbx_seq_one_letter_code
_entity_poly.pdbx_strand_id
1 'polypeptide(L)'
;FPCKQTSLREATLVSWTKGFSCTSVVGNDVVLMLQQAIDRRKGLKIQVVALVNDTVGTLMACSSIYRDCKAGVILGTGTNACYFENLDNVPKWTGVRDNIHKQVIINTEWGALGRHGCLDFIRTDIDRELDESSLTPHQQVFEKMISALYLGEIVRLIIVDLVQRSILFPGRMQKSPSIRPDYNIFLILRGSFYAKHVSDIENDTTEDLSITTTILTSIGIHDPSYDDCYIIREVCKTVSLRAAKLAAAAVAVLINRLNMSSVTVAIDGTLFRHHQQFKHNLTRTLGRLVPRTHRLVLSEDGSSKGSALVAAVDRRLKTAPMTYDKTNLPS
;
A
#
# COMPACT_ATOMS: atom_id res chain seq x y z
N PHE A 1 4.94 9.34 -1.44
CA PHE A 1 5.32 9.84 -0.10
C PHE A 1 4.38 10.97 0.26
N PRO A 2 4.10 11.19 1.55
CA PRO A 2 3.26 12.30 1.99
C PRO A 2 3.90 13.64 1.62
N CYS A 3 3.22 14.44 0.81
CA CYS A 3 3.63 15.79 0.44
C CYS A 3 2.51 16.79 0.75
N LYS A 4 2.90 17.98 1.22
CA LYS A 4 2.02 19.14 1.25
C LYS A 4 2.10 19.82 -0.12
N GLN A 5 1.05 19.64 -0.91
CA GLN A 5 1.00 20.13 -2.28
C GLN A 5 0.21 21.44 -2.34
N THR A 6 0.84 22.53 -2.80
CA THR A 6 0.21 23.85 -2.99
C THR A 6 -0.21 24.08 -4.44
N SER A 7 0.44 23.41 -5.38
CA SER A 7 0.07 23.37 -6.79
C SER A 7 0.50 22.05 -7.43
N LEU A 8 0.15 21.80 -8.70
CA LEU A 8 0.68 20.63 -9.41
C LEU A 8 2.21 20.61 -9.49
N ARG A 9 2.88 21.78 -9.39
CA ARG A 9 4.33 21.93 -9.54
C ARG A 9 5.07 22.28 -8.25
N GLU A 10 4.38 22.30 -7.12
CA GLU A 10 4.98 22.66 -5.84
C GLU A 10 4.50 21.69 -4.78
N ALA A 11 5.45 20.98 -4.18
CA ALA A 11 5.13 19.97 -3.19
C ALA A 11 6.27 19.81 -2.19
N THR A 12 5.98 20.15 -0.94
CA THR A 12 6.93 19.98 0.15
C THR A 12 6.81 18.58 0.75
N LEU A 13 7.92 17.84 0.82
CA LEU A 13 7.94 16.53 1.47
C LEU A 13 7.66 16.69 2.98
N VAL A 14 6.65 15.98 3.49
CA VAL A 14 6.27 16.04 4.91
C VAL A 14 7.09 15.06 5.74
N SER A 15 7.22 13.83 5.28
CA SER A 15 8.00 12.78 5.94
C SER A 15 8.36 11.67 4.96
N TRP A 16 9.44 10.94 5.28
CA TRP A 16 9.72 9.69 4.59
C TRP A 16 8.87 8.54 5.14
N THR A 17 8.60 7.58 4.27
CA THR A 17 7.89 6.33 4.59
C THR A 17 8.59 5.18 3.88
N LYS A 18 8.12 3.93 4.03
CA LYS A 18 8.61 2.76 3.26
C LYS A 18 10.13 2.53 3.39
N GLY A 19 10.71 2.88 4.53
CA GLY A 19 12.13 2.69 4.84
C GLY A 19 13.12 3.69 4.25
N PHE A 20 12.64 4.79 3.64
CA PHE A 20 13.51 5.87 3.18
C PHE A 20 13.92 6.81 4.32
N SER A 21 15.11 7.41 4.23
CA SER A 21 15.64 8.34 5.25
C SER A 21 16.62 9.38 4.70
N CYS A 22 16.49 9.78 3.43
CA CYS A 22 17.41 10.72 2.79
C CYS A 22 17.43 12.08 3.50
N THR A 23 18.61 12.54 3.87
CA THR A 23 18.84 13.82 4.56
C THR A 23 18.53 15.01 3.65
N SER A 24 18.13 16.13 4.26
CA SER A 24 17.93 17.42 3.56
C SER A 24 16.86 17.42 2.45
N VAL A 25 15.88 16.52 2.53
CA VAL A 25 14.71 16.50 1.62
C VAL A 25 13.42 16.86 2.34
N VAL A 26 13.22 16.38 3.56
CA VAL A 26 12.03 16.71 4.37
C VAL A 26 11.96 18.22 4.57
N GLY A 27 10.78 18.80 4.38
CA GLY A 27 10.56 20.25 4.45
C GLY A 27 10.96 21.03 3.17
N ASN A 28 11.46 20.36 2.12
CA ASN A 28 11.86 20.99 0.87
C ASN A 28 10.91 20.65 -0.28
N ASP A 29 10.85 21.52 -1.29
CA ASP A 29 10.07 21.30 -2.51
C ASP A 29 10.78 20.29 -3.43
N VAL A 30 10.20 19.08 -3.52
CA VAL A 30 10.79 17.98 -4.28
C VAL A 30 10.71 18.19 -5.80
N VAL A 31 9.77 19.01 -6.28
CA VAL A 31 9.67 19.35 -7.70
C VAL A 31 10.83 20.26 -8.11
N LEU A 32 11.08 21.30 -7.30
CA LEU A 32 12.21 22.19 -7.51
C LEU A 32 13.54 21.44 -7.43
N MET A 33 13.72 20.57 -6.42
CA MET A 33 14.94 19.77 -6.27
C MET A 33 15.19 18.88 -7.49
N LEU A 34 14.14 18.25 -8.04
CA LEU A 34 14.26 17.44 -9.26
C LEU A 34 14.59 18.30 -10.47
N GLN A 35 13.91 19.44 -10.65
CA GLN A 35 14.19 20.34 -11.78
C GLN A 35 15.65 20.84 -11.74
N GLN A 36 16.14 21.27 -10.58
CA GLN A 36 17.53 21.68 -10.41
C GLN A 36 18.51 20.53 -10.72
N ALA A 37 18.17 19.29 -10.38
CA ALA A 37 19.00 18.13 -10.70
C ALA A 37 19.03 17.82 -12.20
N ILE A 38 17.91 18.02 -12.91
CA ILE A 38 17.81 17.93 -14.37
C ILE A 38 18.65 19.03 -15.02
N ASP A 39 18.53 20.27 -14.57
CA ASP A 39 19.20 21.43 -15.17
C ASP A 39 20.73 21.34 -15.07
N ARG A 40 21.24 20.71 -14.00
CA ARG A 40 22.68 20.43 -13.86
C ARG A 40 23.21 19.42 -14.89
N ARG A 41 22.35 18.60 -15.51
CA ARG A 41 22.75 17.62 -16.52
C ARG A 41 22.63 18.21 -17.92
N LYS A 42 23.77 18.47 -18.56
CA LYS A 42 23.84 18.98 -19.94
C LYS A 42 23.11 18.04 -20.91
N GLY A 43 22.37 18.61 -21.85
CA GLY A 43 21.70 17.88 -22.93
C GLY A 43 20.27 17.40 -22.63
N LEU A 44 19.78 17.57 -21.40
CA LEU A 44 18.39 17.26 -21.06
C LEU A 44 17.48 18.48 -21.24
N LYS A 45 16.41 18.33 -22.04
CA LYS A 45 15.34 19.33 -22.20
C LYS A 45 14.06 18.82 -21.56
N ILE A 46 14.06 18.71 -20.24
CA ILE A 46 12.95 18.16 -19.46
C ILE A 46 12.44 19.23 -18.49
N GLN A 47 11.12 19.44 -18.48
CA GLN A 47 10.44 20.28 -17.51
C GLN A 47 9.54 19.41 -16.63
N VAL A 48 9.68 19.55 -15.31
CA VAL A 48 8.77 18.91 -14.36
C VAL A 48 7.47 19.71 -14.32
N VAL A 49 6.39 19.12 -14.85
CA VAL A 49 5.11 19.82 -15.03
C VAL A 49 4.06 19.46 -13.98
N ALA A 50 4.21 18.31 -13.33
CA ALA A 50 3.31 17.85 -12.27
C ALA A 50 4.04 16.88 -11.33
N LEU A 51 3.73 16.94 -10.04
CA LEU A 51 3.93 15.88 -9.08
C LEU A 51 2.58 15.22 -8.78
N VAL A 52 2.53 13.89 -8.90
CA VAL A 52 1.32 13.10 -8.72
C VAL A 52 1.61 11.94 -7.78
N ASN A 53 0.73 11.72 -6.80
CA ASN A 53 0.79 10.54 -5.94
C ASN A 53 0.42 9.29 -6.74
N ASP A 54 1.04 8.14 -6.43
CA ASP A 54 0.83 6.87 -7.13
C ASP A 54 -0.66 6.45 -7.14
N THR A 55 -1.38 6.63 -6.03
CA THR A 55 -2.83 6.38 -5.96
C THR A 55 -3.62 7.24 -6.95
N VAL A 56 -3.25 8.51 -7.08
CA VAL A 56 -3.90 9.48 -7.99
C VAL A 56 -3.59 9.12 -9.44
N GLY A 57 -2.35 8.76 -9.75
CA GLY A 57 -2.00 8.26 -11.08
C GLY A 57 -2.83 7.02 -11.44
N THR A 58 -2.88 6.03 -10.56
CA THR A 58 -3.70 4.83 -10.72
C THR A 58 -5.18 5.11 -10.94
N LEU A 59 -5.77 6.03 -10.16
CA LEU A 59 -7.14 6.50 -10.37
C LEU A 59 -7.31 7.13 -11.75
N MET A 60 -6.43 8.08 -12.11
CA MET A 60 -6.56 8.84 -13.35
C MET A 60 -6.45 7.94 -14.59
N ALA A 61 -5.50 7.00 -14.60
CA ALA A 61 -5.36 6.02 -15.68
C ALA A 61 -6.65 5.20 -15.84
N CYS A 62 -7.17 4.64 -14.75
CA CYS A 62 -8.38 3.81 -14.81
C CYS A 62 -9.64 4.62 -15.17
N SER A 63 -9.76 5.85 -14.67
CA SER A 63 -10.89 6.74 -14.96
C SER A 63 -10.98 7.19 -16.43
N SER A 64 -9.86 7.12 -17.16
CA SER A 64 -9.86 7.36 -18.62
C SER A 64 -10.59 6.26 -19.41
N ILE A 65 -10.74 5.07 -18.82
CA ILE A 65 -11.40 3.90 -19.41
C ILE A 65 -12.78 3.70 -18.78
N TYR A 66 -12.88 3.78 -17.45
CA TYR A 66 -14.09 3.52 -16.68
C TYR A 66 -14.60 4.82 -16.05
N ARG A 67 -15.70 5.38 -16.57
CA ARG A 67 -16.29 6.63 -16.06
C ARG A 67 -16.75 6.54 -14.60
N ASP A 68 -17.08 5.32 -14.13
CA ASP A 68 -17.46 5.03 -12.74
C ASP A 68 -16.25 4.77 -11.83
N CYS A 69 -15.02 4.91 -12.33
CA CYS A 69 -13.82 4.83 -11.51
C CYS A 69 -13.63 6.10 -10.69
N LYS A 70 -13.77 5.97 -9.37
CA LYS A 70 -13.79 7.11 -8.43
C LYS A 70 -12.85 6.97 -7.24
N ALA A 71 -12.13 5.86 -7.14
CA ALA A 71 -11.08 5.66 -6.15
C ALA A 71 -9.88 4.92 -6.75
N GLY A 72 -8.68 5.25 -6.28
CA GLY A 72 -7.43 4.58 -6.63
C GLY A 72 -6.75 4.09 -5.36
N VAL A 73 -6.28 2.85 -5.36
CA VAL A 73 -5.72 2.17 -4.19
C VAL A 73 -4.40 1.52 -4.58
N ILE A 74 -3.41 1.68 -3.71
CA ILE A 74 -2.12 0.98 -3.80
C ILE A 74 -2.06 -0.07 -2.69
N LEU A 75 -1.80 -1.32 -3.07
CA LEU A 75 -1.57 -2.48 -2.20
C LEU A 75 -0.30 -3.17 -2.67
N GLY A 76 0.86 -2.63 -2.27
CA GLY A 76 2.18 -3.09 -2.68
C GLY A 76 3.18 -3.01 -1.53
N THR A 77 4.38 -2.49 -1.77
CA THR A 77 5.38 -2.22 -0.72
C THR A 77 4.79 -1.40 0.42
N GLY A 78 4.01 -0.38 0.08
CA GLY A 78 3.15 0.35 1.03
C GLY A 78 1.68 0.16 0.70
N THR A 79 0.82 0.81 1.46
CA THR A 79 -0.59 0.95 1.10
C THR A 79 -1.09 2.37 1.27
N ASN A 80 -1.82 2.84 0.27
CA ASN A 80 -2.45 4.15 0.27
C ASN A 80 -3.72 4.12 -0.59
N ALA A 81 -4.57 5.15 -0.46
CA ALA A 81 -5.67 5.37 -1.38
C ALA A 81 -5.95 6.85 -1.64
N CYS A 82 -6.61 7.11 -2.76
CA CYS A 82 -7.26 8.37 -3.06
C CYS A 82 -8.67 8.14 -3.59
N TYR A 83 -9.50 9.17 -3.55
CA TYR A 83 -10.85 9.15 -4.11
C TYR A 83 -11.31 10.56 -4.50
N PHE A 84 -12.33 10.64 -5.35
CA PHE A 84 -13.02 11.90 -5.61
C PHE A 84 -13.92 12.26 -4.43
N GLU A 85 -13.73 13.44 -3.86
CA GLU A 85 -14.58 14.04 -2.84
C GLU A 85 -15.26 15.30 -3.39
N ASN A 86 -16.48 15.55 -2.93
CA ASN A 86 -17.21 16.77 -3.25
C ASN A 86 -16.59 17.95 -2.49
N LEU A 87 -16.36 19.07 -3.16
CA LEU A 87 -15.66 20.23 -2.55
C LEU A 87 -16.40 20.80 -1.33
N ASP A 88 -17.71 20.61 -1.26
CA ASP A 88 -18.54 21.00 -0.12
C ASP A 88 -18.17 20.23 1.16
N ASN A 89 -17.59 19.03 1.02
CA ASN A 89 -17.10 18.20 2.12
C ASN A 89 -15.65 18.51 2.52
N VAL A 90 -14.99 19.48 1.88
CA VAL A 90 -13.56 19.79 2.08
C VAL A 90 -13.42 21.22 2.64
N PRO A 91 -13.68 21.45 3.93
CA PRO A 91 -13.64 22.80 4.52
C PRO A 91 -12.24 23.42 4.50
N LYS A 92 -11.19 22.59 4.37
CA LYS A 92 -9.79 23.03 4.29
C LYS A 92 -9.36 23.46 2.87
N TRP A 93 -10.25 23.38 1.87
CA TRP A 93 -9.92 23.74 0.50
C TRP A 93 -9.74 25.25 0.35
N THR A 94 -8.55 25.67 -0.06
CA THR A 94 -8.19 27.07 -0.32
C THR A 94 -8.07 27.39 -1.82
N GLY A 95 -8.34 26.42 -2.70
CA GLY A 95 -8.32 26.60 -4.15
C GLY A 95 -9.62 27.21 -4.69
N VAL A 96 -9.76 27.22 -6.02
CA VAL A 96 -10.95 27.78 -6.69
C VAL A 96 -12.22 27.05 -6.25
N ARG A 97 -13.24 27.81 -5.88
CA ARG A 97 -14.63 27.36 -5.69
C ARG A 97 -15.50 28.10 -6.70
N ASP A 98 -15.93 27.41 -7.74
CA ASP A 98 -16.80 27.96 -8.77
C ASP A 98 -17.96 27.00 -9.07
N ASN A 99 -18.76 27.32 -10.09
CA ASN A 99 -19.89 26.49 -10.49
C ASN A 99 -19.51 25.30 -11.38
N ILE A 100 -18.23 25.16 -11.74
CA ILE A 100 -17.73 24.19 -12.71
C ILE A 100 -16.97 23.07 -11.99
N HIS A 101 -16.01 23.44 -11.15
CA HIS A 101 -15.21 22.55 -10.34
C HIS A 101 -15.97 22.23 -9.05
N LYS A 102 -16.57 21.04 -9.00
CA LYS A 102 -17.32 20.55 -7.83
C LYS A 102 -16.62 19.45 -7.06
N GLN A 103 -15.57 18.85 -7.61
CA GLN A 103 -14.89 17.72 -6.99
C GLN A 103 -13.38 17.94 -6.93
N VAL A 104 -12.75 17.33 -5.94
CA VAL A 104 -11.30 17.27 -5.78
C VAL A 104 -10.88 15.84 -5.45
N ILE A 105 -9.69 15.43 -5.87
CA ILE A 105 -9.14 14.14 -5.46
C ILE A 105 -8.46 14.32 -4.11
N ILE A 106 -8.91 13.55 -3.11
CA ILE A 106 -8.28 13.48 -1.80
C ILE A 106 -7.33 12.30 -1.77
N ASN A 107 -6.02 12.57 -1.68
CA ASN A 107 -5.04 11.59 -1.25
C ASN A 107 -5.17 11.41 0.27
N THR A 108 -5.55 10.21 0.70
CA THR A 108 -5.87 9.95 2.10
C THR A 108 -4.65 9.77 2.99
N GLU A 109 -3.52 9.33 2.41
CA GLU A 109 -2.35 8.84 3.17
C GLU A 109 -2.78 7.88 4.31
N TRP A 110 -3.72 6.97 4.01
CA TRP A 110 -4.41 6.15 5.02
C TRP A 110 -3.49 5.22 5.82
N GLY A 111 -2.23 5.08 5.40
CA GLY A 111 -1.25 4.22 6.07
C GLY A 111 -1.01 4.71 7.50
N ALA A 112 -1.17 6.01 7.75
CA ALA A 112 -1.03 6.62 9.06
C ALA A 112 -2.21 6.37 10.02
N LEU A 113 -3.32 5.77 9.57
CA LEU A 113 -4.44 5.41 10.44
C LEU A 113 -3.95 4.55 11.61
N GLY A 114 -4.45 4.80 12.81
CA GLY A 114 -4.01 4.10 14.03
C GLY A 114 -2.87 4.79 14.80
N ARG A 115 -2.22 5.83 14.25
CA ARG A 115 -1.15 6.59 14.94
C ARG A 115 -1.54 7.12 16.32
N HIS A 116 -2.83 7.40 16.55
CA HIS A 116 -3.35 7.91 17.81
C HIS A 116 -4.12 6.85 18.62
N GLY A 117 -3.81 5.56 18.40
CA GLY A 117 -4.36 4.45 19.18
C GLY A 117 -5.76 3.98 18.77
N CYS A 118 -6.38 4.59 17.75
CA CYS A 118 -7.72 4.19 17.30
C CYS A 118 -7.80 2.76 16.72
N LEU A 119 -6.66 2.11 16.49
CA LEU A 119 -6.57 0.71 16.07
C LEU A 119 -6.00 -0.22 17.15
N ASP A 120 -5.74 0.26 18.37
CA ASP A 120 -5.06 -0.56 19.39
C ASP A 120 -5.86 -1.80 19.80
N PHE A 121 -7.19 -1.76 19.65
CA PHE A 121 -8.08 -2.90 19.91
C PHE A 121 -7.90 -4.08 18.94
N ILE A 122 -7.24 -3.88 17.79
CA ILE A 122 -6.91 -4.95 16.82
C ILE A 122 -5.42 -5.23 16.72
N ARG A 123 -4.57 -4.41 17.36
CA ARG A 123 -3.11 -4.58 17.33
C ARG A 123 -2.71 -5.68 18.29
N THR A 124 -1.95 -6.64 17.77
CA THR A 124 -1.31 -7.69 18.54
C THR A 124 0.04 -7.23 19.07
N ASP A 125 0.63 -7.97 20.01
CA ASP A 125 1.97 -7.68 20.50
C ASP A 125 3.03 -7.81 19.40
N ILE A 126 2.80 -8.69 18.42
CA ILE A 126 3.62 -8.79 17.20
C ILE A 126 3.58 -7.49 16.38
N ASP A 127 2.39 -6.88 16.23
CA ASP A 127 2.26 -5.60 15.52
C ASP A 127 2.94 -4.45 16.29
N ARG A 128 2.98 -4.51 17.62
CA ARG A 128 3.68 -3.54 18.47
C ARG A 128 5.18 -3.69 18.36
N GLU A 129 5.70 -4.91 18.46
CA GLU A 129 7.13 -5.20 18.31
C GLU A 129 7.65 -4.79 16.93
N LEU A 130 6.91 -5.09 15.85
CA LEU A 130 7.28 -4.64 14.51
C LEU A 130 7.30 -3.11 14.41
N ASP A 131 6.29 -2.43 14.97
CA ASP A 131 6.16 -0.98 14.93
C ASP A 131 7.32 -0.28 15.67
N GLU A 132 7.56 -0.65 16.93
CA GLU A 132 8.62 -0.10 17.80
C GLU A 132 10.00 -0.24 17.18
N SER A 133 10.18 -1.31 16.42
CA SER A 133 11.47 -1.69 15.90
C SER A 133 11.71 -1.27 14.44
N SER A 134 10.71 -0.65 13.82
CA SER A 134 10.78 -0.09 12.48
C SER A 134 11.55 1.24 12.44
N LEU A 135 11.90 1.69 11.22
CA LEU A 135 12.52 3.01 10.99
C LEU A 135 11.63 4.20 11.38
N THR A 136 10.32 3.98 11.56
CA THR A 136 9.35 5.04 11.87
C THR A 136 8.37 4.57 12.96
N PRO A 137 8.82 4.40 14.21
CA PRO A 137 7.97 3.93 15.31
C PRO A 137 6.72 4.79 15.48
N HIS A 138 5.58 4.14 15.74
CA HIS A 138 4.25 4.74 15.93
C HIS A 138 3.70 5.49 14.72
N GLN A 139 4.36 5.42 13.57
CA GLN A 139 3.87 5.95 12.30
C GLN A 139 3.46 4.80 11.38
N GLN A 140 2.63 5.11 10.38
CA GLN A 140 2.23 4.15 9.36
C GLN A 140 1.61 2.86 9.94
N VAL A 141 0.89 2.96 11.08
CA VAL A 141 0.38 1.82 11.84
C VAL A 141 -0.51 0.92 10.99
N PHE A 142 -1.43 1.49 10.21
CA PHE A 142 -2.30 0.72 9.32
C PHE A 142 -1.53 0.10 8.15
N GLU A 143 -0.55 0.82 7.59
CA GLU A 143 0.30 0.28 6.52
C GLU A 143 1.12 -0.92 6.99
N LYS A 144 1.67 -0.87 8.20
CA LYS A 144 2.43 -1.97 8.82
C LYS A 144 1.62 -3.25 9.00
N MET A 145 0.31 -3.15 9.15
CA MET A 145 -0.56 -4.30 9.29
C MET A 145 -1.00 -4.93 7.94
N ILE A 146 -0.66 -4.32 6.80
CA ILE A 146 -1.21 -4.72 5.50
C ILE A 146 -0.12 -4.95 4.45
N SER A 147 0.85 -4.04 4.33
CA SER A 147 1.65 -3.94 3.12
C SER A 147 2.69 -5.05 2.98
N ALA A 148 3.14 -5.27 1.74
CA ALA A 148 4.12 -6.30 1.43
C ALA A 148 5.47 -6.09 2.13
N LEU A 149 5.80 -4.86 2.50
CA LEU A 149 7.04 -4.55 3.23
C LEU A 149 7.07 -5.20 4.62
N TYR A 150 5.90 -5.35 5.27
CA TYR A 150 5.80 -5.76 6.67
C TYR A 150 5.18 -7.15 6.85
N LEU A 151 4.41 -7.63 5.86
CA LEU A 151 3.69 -8.90 5.93
C LEU A 151 4.60 -10.09 6.28
N GLY A 152 5.77 -10.17 5.66
CA GLY A 152 6.72 -11.25 5.94
C GLY A 152 7.38 -11.14 7.31
N GLU A 153 7.65 -9.91 7.77
CA GLU A 153 8.23 -9.68 9.10
C GLU A 153 7.23 -10.04 10.22
N ILE A 154 5.94 -9.79 10.03
CA ILE A 154 4.89 -10.25 10.95
C ILE A 154 4.92 -11.77 11.08
N VAL A 155 4.99 -12.48 9.95
CA VAL A 155 5.09 -13.95 9.95
C VAL A 155 6.36 -14.40 10.66
N ARG A 156 7.51 -13.78 10.38
CA ARG A 156 8.78 -14.10 11.03
C ARG A 156 8.70 -13.95 12.55
N LEU A 157 8.13 -12.84 13.04
CA LEU A 157 7.96 -12.60 14.46
C LEU A 157 7.04 -13.64 15.14
N ILE A 158 5.96 -14.05 14.48
CA ILE A 158 5.11 -15.15 14.97
C ILE A 158 5.89 -16.46 15.03
N ILE A 159 6.68 -16.77 14.00
CA ILE A 159 7.54 -17.97 13.99
C ILE A 159 8.53 -17.93 15.17
N VAL A 160 9.16 -16.78 15.43
CA VAL A 160 10.07 -16.59 16.58
C VAL A 160 9.35 -16.86 17.90
N ASP A 161 8.16 -16.30 18.10
CA ASP A 161 7.36 -16.54 19.32
C ASP A 161 6.99 -18.03 19.48
N LEU A 162 6.57 -18.70 18.40
CA LEU A 162 6.24 -20.13 18.44
C LEU A 162 7.46 -21.02 18.73
N VAL A 163 8.64 -20.64 18.24
CA VAL A 163 9.91 -21.32 18.55
C VAL A 163 10.29 -21.12 20.01
N GLN A 164 10.18 -19.91 20.56
CA GLN A 164 10.44 -19.62 21.98
C GLN A 164 9.52 -20.42 22.89
N ARG A 165 8.28 -20.67 22.46
CA ARG A 165 7.30 -21.50 23.16
C ARG A 165 7.50 -23.00 22.95
N SER A 166 8.55 -23.42 22.22
CA SER A 166 8.82 -24.82 21.87
C SER A 166 7.68 -25.51 21.12
N ILE A 167 6.87 -24.74 20.37
CA ILE A 167 5.80 -25.26 19.50
C ILE A 167 6.39 -25.64 18.14
N LEU A 168 7.22 -24.76 17.56
CA LEU A 168 7.98 -25.04 16.34
C LEU A 168 9.38 -25.58 16.70
N PHE A 169 9.83 -26.57 15.95
CA PHE A 169 11.14 -27.22 16.10
C PHE A 169 11.45 -27.72 17.54
N PRO A 170 10.52 -28.42 18.22
CA PRO A 170 10.69 -28.85 19.61
C PRO A 170 11.93 -29.73 19.80
N GLY A 171 12.66 -29.50 20.89
CA GLY A 171 13.85 -30.28 21.26
C GLY A 171 15.10 -30.04 20.40
N ARG A 172 15.00 -29.30 19.29
CA ARG A 172 16.16 -28.92 18.46
C ARG A 172 16.90 -27.68 18.98
N MET A 173 16.19 -26.80 19.70
CA MET A 173 16.81 -25.67 20.40
C MET A 173 17.54 -26.06 21.70
N GLN A 174 17.10 -27.13 22.38
CA GLN A 174 17.63 -27.52 23.70
C GLN A 174 18.77 -28.55 23.64
N LYS A 175 18.97 -29.24 22.51
CA LYS A 175 19.91 -30.39 22.41
C LYS A 175 21.30 -30.07 21.86
N SER A 176 21.68 -28.80 21.68
CA SER A 176 23.05 -28.49 21.26
C SER A 176 23.59 -27.23 21.94
N PRO A 177 24.66 -27.32 22.77
CA PRO A 177 25.43 -26.17 23.26
C PRO A 177 26.04 -25.35 22.11
N SER A 178 26.05 -25.94 20.92
CA SER A 178 26.32 -25.32 19.63
C SER A 178 25.09 -25.54 18.74
N ILE A 179 24.04 -24.73 18.94
CA ILE A 179 23.04 -24.50 17.88
C ILE A 179 23.85 -24.31 16.59
N ARG A 180 23.58 -25.08 15.53
CA ARG A 180 24.27 -24.83 14.26
C ARG A 180 24.09 -23.33 13.95
N PRO A 181 25.16 -22.58 13.61
CA PRO A 181 25.10 -21.12 13.53
C PRO A 181 24.03 -20.54 12.58
N ASP A 182 23.39 -21.37 11.75
CA ASP A 182 22.44 -21.08 10.68
C ASP A 182 21.00 -20.81 11.15
N TYR A 183 20.40 -21.64 12.03
CA TYR A 183 19.00 -21.44 12.48
C TYR A 183 18.80 -20.14 13.26
N ASN A 184 19.79 -19.75 14.07
CA ASN A 184 19.75 -18.51 14.84
C ASN A 184 19.79 -17.28 13.92
N ILE A 185 20.52 -17.33 12.82
CA ILE A 185 20.67 -16.19 11.91
C ILE A 185 19.34 -15.85 11.24
N PHE A 186 18.54 -16.83 10.82
CA PHE A 186 17.22 -16.57 10.22
C PHE A 186 16.21 -15.95 11.20
N LEU A 187 16.14 -16.48 12.43
CA LEU A 187 15.25 -16.01 13.49
C LEU A 187 15.68 -14.65 14.06
N ILE A 188 16.95 -14.26 13.91
CA ILE A 188 17.49 -12.98 14.41
C ILE A 188 17.50 -11.90 13.31
N LEU A 189 17.77 -12.27 12.05
CA LEU A 189 17.85 -11.30 10.95
C LEU A 189 16.45 -10.85 10.51
N ARG A 190 16.13 -9.60 10.81
CA ARG A 190 14.93 -8.93 10.31
C ARG A 190 14.93 -8.87 8.78
N GLY A 191 13.75 -9.02 8.19
CA GLY A 191 13.60 -8.98 6.74
C GLY A 191 14.14 -10.22 6.02
N SER A 192 14.39 -11.32 6.75
CA SER A 192 14.72 -12.64 6.18
C SER A 192 13.50 -13.34 5.56
N PHE A 193 12.30 -12.87 5.88
CA PHE A 193 11.04 -13.42 5.37
C PHE A 193 10.27 -12.37 4.57
N TYR A 194 10.09 -12.63 3.27
CA TYR A 194 9.45 -11.69 2.36
C TYR A 194 7.96 -12.02 2.15
N ALA A 195 7.17 -11.03 1.72
CA ALA A 195 5.78 -11.27 1.31
C ALA A 195 5.65 -12.32 0.19
N LYS A 196 6.67 -12.49 -0.65
CA LYS A 196 6.72 -13.58 -1.64
C LYS A 196 6.70 -14.96 -0.95
N HIS A 197 7.48 -15.16 0.11
CA HIS A 197 7.47 -16.42 0.87
C HIS A 197 6.08 -16.70 1.46
N VAL A 198 5.42 -15.66 2.02
CA VAL A 198 4.04 -15.77 2.53
C VAL A 198 3.10 -16.26 1.43
N SER A 199 3.16 -15.66 0.24
CA SER A 199 2.32 -16.03 -0.90
C SER A 199 2.61 -17.44 -1.40
N ASP A 200 3.88 -17.82 -1.54
CA ASP A 200 4.26 -19.13 -2.08
C ASP A 200 3.89 -20.25 -1.11
N ILE A 201 4.15 -20.07 0.19
CA ILE A 201 3.79 -21.04 1.25
C ILE A 201 2.28 -21.19 1.36
N GLU A 202 1.53 -20.07 1.33
CA GLU A 202 0.07 -20.13 1.41
C GLU A 202 -0.56 -20.92 0.24
N ASN A 203 0.07 -20.88 -0.94
CA ASN A 203 -0.36 -21.62 -2.13
C ASN A 203 0.26 -23.02 -2.25
N ASP A 204 0.99 -23.49 -1.23
CA ASP A 204 1.53 -24.84 -1.22
C ASP A 204 0.42 -25.86 -1.02
N THR A 205 -0.04 -26.44 -2.13
CA THR A 205 -1.06 -27.49 -2.20
C THR A 205 -0.45 -28.88 -2.35
N THR A 206 0.87 -29.03 -2.22
CA THR A 206 1.52 -30.35 -2.27
C THR A 206 1.14 -31.16 -1.03
N GLU A 207 1.02 -32.48 -1.18
CA GLU A 207 0.66 -33.35 -0.04
C GLU A 207 1.73 -33.34 1.05
N ASP A 208 3.00 -33.16 0.66
CA ASP A 208 4.18 -33.20 1.53
C ASP A 208 4.69 -31.82 1.95
N LEU A 209 4.05 -30.72 1.50
CA LEU A 209 4.51 -29.35 1.72
C LEU A 209 5.94 -29.10 1.24
N SER A 210 6.29 -29.67 0.08
CA SER A 210 7.63 -29.58 -0.51
C SER A 210 8.04 -28.15 -0.88
N ILE A 211 7.10 -27.29 -1.30
CA ILE A 211 7.39 -25.87 -1.59
C ILE A 211 7.75 -25.16 -0.29
N THR A 212 6.96 -25.36 0.76
CA THR A 212 7.20 -24.80 2.10
C THR A 212 8.56 -25.25 2.62
N THR A 213 8.84 -26.55 2.56
CA THR A 213 10.11 -27.14 2.96
C THR A 213 11.29 -26.53 2.20
N THR A 214 11.16 -26.33 0.89
CA THR A 214 12.19 -25.71 0.05
C THR A 214 12.43 -24.25 0.44
N ILE A 215 11.37 -23.48 0.69
CA ILE A 215 11.48 -22.09 1.11
C ILE A 215 12.16 -22.01 2.48
N LEU A 216 11.71 -22.81 3.45
CA LEU A 216 12.31 -22.89 4.78
C LEU A 216 13.79 -23.28 4.71
N THR A 217 14.15 -24.24 3.86
CA THR A 217 15.55 -24.62 3.63
C THR A 217 16.36 -23.48 3.04
N SER A 218 15.82 -22.75 2.06
CA SER A 218 16.53 -21.64 1.40
C SER A 218 16.77 -20.44 2.31
N ILE A 219 15.99 -20.31 3.39
CA ILE A 219 16.16 -19.27 4.41
C ILE A 219 16.89 -19.78 5.66
N GLY A 220 17.45 -21.00 5.63
CA GLY A 220 18.32 -21.54 6.70
C GLY A 220 17.63 -22.40 7.75
N ILE A 221 16.35 -22.77 7.55
CA ILE A 221 15.64 -23.75 8.37
C ILE A 221 15.74 -25.11 7.69
N HIS A 222 16.72 -25.91 8.11
CA HIS A 222 16.93 -27.26 7.58
C HIS A 222 15.99 -28.30 8.22
N ASP A 223 15.72 -29.39 7.49
CA ASP A 223 14.96 -30.55 7.96
C ASP A 223 13.64 -30.26 8.72
N PRO A 224 12.79 -29.27 8.33
CA PRO A 224 11.54 -29.00 9.03
C PRO A 224 10.65 -30.24 8.99
N SER A 225 9.94 -30.53 10.09
CA SER A 225 8.93 -31.59 10.08
C SER A 225 7.72 -31.17 9.27
N TYR A 226 6.88 -32.14 8.89
CA TYR A 226 5.60 -31.85 8.25
C TYR A 226 4.74 -30.90 9.11
N ASP A 227 4.69 -31.14 10.43
CA ASP A 227 3.94 -30.32 11.36
C ASP A 227 4.47 -28.88 11.42
N ASP A 228 5.80 -28.69 11.40
CA ASP A 228 6.41 -27.35 11.33
C ASP A 228 5.96 -26.61 10.06
N CYS A 229 6.06 -27.26 8.90
CA CYS A 229 5.64 -26.72 7.62
C CYS A 229 4.14 -26.37 7.62
N TYR A 230 3.31 -27.26 8.18
CA TYR A 230 1.87 -27.06 8.28
C TYR A 230 1.52 -25.84 9.14
N ILE A 231 2.11 -25.74 10.34
CA ILE A 231 1.91 -24.61 11.25
C ILE A 231 2.33 -23.30 10.58
N ILE A 232 3.50 -23.26 9.93
CA ILE A 232 4.00 -22.06 9.24
C ILE A 232 3.06 -21.65 8.10
N ARG A 233 2.50 -22.60 7.37
CA ARG A 233 1.48 -22.32 6.34
C ARG A 233 0.22 -21.71 6.92
N GLU A 234 -0.25 -22.20 8.07
CA GLU A 234 -1.41 -21.61 8.75
C GLU A 234 -1.14 -20.22 9.32
N VAL A 235 0.09 -19.95 9.79
CA VAL A 235 0.53 -18.60 10.15
C VAL A 235 0.47 -17.67 8.94
N CYS A 236 1.02 -18.09 7.78
CA CYS A 236 1.00 -17.30 6.54
C CYS A 236 -0.43 -16.95 6.11
N LYS A 237 -1.34 -17.94 6.09
CA LYS A 237 -2.77 -17.76 5.81
C LYS A 237 -3.43 -16.78 6.76
N THR A 238 -3.14 -16.88 8.05
CA THR A 238 -3.78 -16.05 9.08
C THR A 238 -3.37 -14.58 8.91
N VAL A 239 -2.08 -14.33 8.70
CA VAL A 239 -1.54 -12.98 8.53
C VAL A 239 -2.02 -12.36 7.22
N SER A 240 -2.01 -13.11 6.10
CA SER A 240 -2.49 -12.62 4.81
C SER A 240 -4.00 -12.35 4.81
N LEU A 241 -4.79 -13.23 5.43
CA LEU A 241 -6.24 -13.06 5.57
C LEU A 241 -6.57 -11.81 6.38
N ARG A 242 -5.86 -11.56 7.49
CA ARG A 242 -6.01 -10.33 8.28
C ARG A 242 -5.73 -9.10 7.42
N ALA A 243 -4.58 -9.07 6.75
CA ALA A 243 -4.18 -7.95 5.89
C ALA A 243 -5.24 -7.68 4.79
N ALA A 244 -5.76 -8.73 4.16
CA ALA A 244 -6.80 -8.63 3.14
C ALA A 244 -8.12 -8.09 3.69
N LYS A 245 -8.52 -8.50 4.91
CA LYS A 245 -9.73 -8.00 5.57
C LYS A 245 -9.61 -6.53 5.96
N LEU A 246 -8.47 -6.12 6.49
CA LEU A 246 -8.20 -4.70 6.83
C LEU A 246 -8.22 -3.82 5.57
N ALA A 247 -7.55 -4.26 4.50
CA ALA A 247 -7.60 -3.58 3.21
C ALA A 247 -9.04 -3.49 2.67
N ALA A 248 -9.81 -4.58 2.72
CA ALA A 248 -11.21 -4.58 2.30
C ALA A 248 -12.07 -3.60 3.12
N ALA A 249 -11.87 -3.53 4.44
CA ALA A 249 -12.59 -2.58 5.29
C ALA A 249 -12.29 -1.13 4.91
N ALA A 250 -11.03 -0.78 4.64
CA ALA A 250 -10.67 0.57 4.21
C ALA A 250 -11.22 0.91 2.81
N VAL A 251 -11.18 -0.04 1.86
CA VAL A 251 -11.81 0.14 0.54
C VAL A 251 -13.33 0.29 0.67
N ALA A 252 -13.97 -0.46 1.57
CA ALA A 252 -15.41 -0.34 1.83
C ALA A 252 -15.79 1.06 2.31
N VAL A 253 -14.98 1.68 3.17
CA VAL A 253 -15.19 3.06 3.62
C VAL A 253 -15.20 4.02 2.43
N LEU A 254 -14.25 3.88 1.48
CA LEU A 254 -14.22 4.74 0.29
C LEU A 254 -15.45 4.55 -0.60
N ILE A 255 -15.84 3.30 -0.88
CA ILE A 255 -17.01 3.01 -1.71
C ILE A 255 -18.29 3.54 -1.04
N ASN A 256 -18.42 3.35 0.27
CA ASN A 256 -19.57 3.85 1.03
C ASN A 256 -19.61 5.38 1.04
N ARG A 257 -18.45 6.03 1.19
CA ARG A 257 -18.30 7.49 1.18
C ARG A 257 -18.68 8.10 -0.17
N LEU A 258 -18.30 7.46 -1.28
CA LEU A 258 -18.67 7.89 -2.63
C LEU A 258 -20.18 7.87 -2.87
N ASN A 259 -20.91 6.99 -2.18
CA ASN A 259 -22.37 6.88 -2.22
C ASN A 259 -22.98 6.79 -3.64
N MET A 260 -22.32 6.03 -4.52
CA MET A 260 -22.78 5.79 -5.89
C MET A 260 -23.43 4.40 -6.01
N SER A 261 -24.30 4.24 -7.01
CA SER A 261 -24.94 2.95 -7.33
C SER A 261 -23.96 1.90 -7.86
N SER A 262 -22.94 2.32 -8.60
CA SER A 262 -21.83 1.51 -9.09
C SER A 262 -20.52 2.27 -8.93
N VAL A 263 -19.49 1.62 -8.42
CA VAL A 263 -18.14 2.19 -8.29
C VAL A 263 -17.09 1.22 -8.82
N THR A 264 -16.23 1.74 -9.69
CA THR A 264 -14.95 1.10 -10.00
C THR A 264 -13.87 1.64 -9.06
N VAL A 265 -13.08 0.75 -8.46
CA VAL A 265 -11.89 1.07 -7.69
C VAL A 265 -10.68 0.56 -8.45
N ALA A 266 -9.82 1.48 -8.87
CA ALA A 266 -8.54 1.14 -9.49
C ALA A 266 -7.58 0.64 -8.42
N ILE A 267 -6.98 -0.54 -8.62
CA ILE A 267 -5.99 -1.10 -7.70
C ILE A 267 -4.68 -1.32 -8.45
N ASP A 268 -3.57 -0.94 -7.82
CA ASP A 268 -2.22 -1.32 -8.23
C ASP A 268 -1.41 -1.77 -7.00
N GLY A 269 -0.24 -2.35 -7.21
CA GLY A 269 0.68 -2.79 -6.18
C GLY A 269 0.98 -4.29 -6.24
N THR A 270 2.21 -4.62 -5.85
CA THR A 270 2.76 -5.98 -5.94
C THR A 270 1.98 -7.01 -5.12
N LEU A 271 1.46 -6.62 -3.94
CA LEU A 271 0.68 -7.52 -3.08
C LEU A 271 -0.60 -7.96 -3.78
N PHE A 272 -1.36 -7.01 -4.33
CA PHE A 272 -2.60 -7.33 -5.03
C PHE A 272 -2.38 -8.06 -6.37
N ARG A 273 -1.26 -7.77 -7.07
CA ARG A 273 -0.92 -8.43 -8.34
C ARG A 273 -0.52 -9.89 -8.17
N HIS A 274 0.36 -10.18 -7.21
CA HIS A 274 1.05 -11.47 -7.16
C HIS A 274 0.49 -12.42 -6.09
N HIS A 275 -0.16 -11.92 -5.05
CA HIS A 275 -0.68 -12.75 -3.96
C HIS A 275 -2.17 -13.10 -4.18
N GLN A 276 -2.42 -14.23 -4.85
CA GLN A 276 -3.78 -14.61 -5.28
C GLN A 276 -4.76 -14.77 -4.11
N GLN A 277 -4.33 -15.38 -3.00
CA GLN A 277 -5.20 -15.56 -1.83
C GLN A 277 -5.54 -14.23 -1.16
N PHE A 278 -4.58 -13.30 -1.08
CA PHE A 278 -4.86 -11.94 -0.59
C PHE A 278 -5.93 -11.26 -1.45
N LYS A 279 -5.78 -11.30 -2.79
CA LYS A 279 -6.77 -10.75 -3.74
C LYS A 279 -8.15 -11.39 -3.57
N HIS A 280 -8.20 -12.72 -3.48
CA HIS A 280 -9.44 -13.46 -3.26
C HIS A 280 -10.11 -13.07 -1.94
N ASN A 281 -9.36 -13.06 -0.84
CA ASN A 281 -9.86 -12.74 0.50
C ASN A 281 -10.32 -11.28 0.61
N LEU A 282 -9.61 -10.34 -0.01
CA LEU A 282 -10.01 -8.94 -0.07
C LEU A 282 -11.33 -8.80 -0.82
N THR A 283 -11.44 -9.38 -2.02
CA THR A 283 -12.65 -9.29 -2.85
C THR A 283 -13.86 -9.92 -2.14
N ARG A 284 -13.67 -11.11 -1.54
CA ARG A 284 -14.70 -11.82 -0.78
C ARG A 284 -15.16 -11.01 0.44
N THR A 285 -14.22 -10.43 1.18
CA THR A 285 -14.55 -9.61 2.36
C THR A 285 -15.27 -8.33 1.95
N LEU A 286 -14.80 -7.67 0.88
CA LEU A 286 -15.41 -6.45 0.37
C LEU A 286 -16.87 -6.68 -0.07
N GLY A 287 -17.14 -7.80 -0.75
CA GLY A 287 -18.50 -8.21 -1.13
C GLY A 287 -19.46 -8.39 0.05
N ARG A 288 -18.94 -8.70 1.25
CA ARG A 288 -19.75 -8.77 2.49
C ARG A 288 -19.95 -7.42 3.15
N LEU A 289 -19.00 -6.49 2.99
CA LEU A 289 -19.01 -5.17 3.63
C LEU A 289 -19.76 -4.11 2.81
N VAL A 290 -19.84 -4.29 1.49
CA VAL A 290 -20.43 -3.33 0.56
C VAL A 290 -21.58 -3.99 -0.19
N PRO A 291 -22.85 -3.64 0.13
CA PRO A 291 -24.01 -4.24 -0.52
C PRO A 291 -24.27 -3.70 -1.94
N ARG A 292 -23.60 -2.61 -2.32
CA ARG A 292 -23.76 -1.95 -3.63
C ARG A 292 -22.85 -2.57 -4.69
N THR A 293 -23.18 -2.37 -5.95
CA THR A 293 -22.35 -2.80 -7.08
C THR A 293 -20.98 -2.13 -7.00
N HIS A 294 -19.93 -2.93 -6.99
CA HIS A 294 -18.56 -2.45 -7.01
C HIS A 294 -17.66 -3.39 -7.80
N ARG A 295 -16.57 -2.85 -8.34
CA ARG A 295 -15.57 -3.63 -9.07
C ARG A 295 -14.17 -3.15 -8.73
N LEU A 296 -13.28 -4.11 -8.48
CA LEU A 296 -11.85 -3.85 -8.35
C LEU A 296 -11.19 -4.11 -9.70
N VAL A 297 -10.52 -3.10 -10.26
CA VAL A 297 -9.84 -3.22 -11.55
C VAL A 297 -8.35 -3.05 -11.34
N LEU A 298 -7.56 -4.03 -11.79
CA LEU A 298 -6.11 -3.92 -11.77
C LEU A 298 -5.67 -2.89 -12.82
N SER A 299 -4.92 -1.88 -12.39
CA SER A 299 -4.39 -0.83 -13.28
C SER A 299 -2.95 -1.12 -13.65
N GLU A 300 -2.68 -1.57 -14.87
CA GLU A 300 -1.31 -1.77 -15.38
C GLU A 300 -0.67 -0.44 -15.80
N ASP A 301 0.45 -0.10 -15.15
CA ASP A 301 1.16 1.18 -15.27
C ASP A 301 0.30 2.40 -14.92
N GLY A 302 -0.56 2.25 -13.92
CA GLY A 302 -1.51 3.29 -13.49
C GLY A 302 -0.81 4.61 -13.16
N SER A 303 0.23 4.54 -12.35
CA SER A 303 1.02 5.72 -11.95
C SER A 303 1.59 6.49 -13.15
N SER A 304 2.19 5.79 -14.13
CA SER A 304 2.84 6.42 -15.28
C SER A 304 1.83 7.03 -16.25
N LYS A 305 0.84 6.24 -16.70
CA LYS A 305 -0.20 6.69 -17.63
C LYS A 305 -1.04 7.82 -17.01
N GLY A 306 -1.41 7.65 -15.74
CA GLY A 306 -2.16 8.65 -14.99
C GLY A 306 -1.41 9.96 -14.80
N SER A 307 -0.11 9.90 -14.49
CA SER A 307 0.72 11.12 -14.38
C SER A 307 0.80 11.87 -15.70
N ALA A 308 0.94 11.15 -16.82
CA ALA A 308 0.91 11.76 -18.16
C ALA A 308 -0.44 12.42 -18.47
N LEU A 309 -1.55 11.79 -18.09
CA LEU A 309 -2.89 12.36 -18.24
C LEU A 309 -3.08 13.64 -17.39
N VAL A 310 -2.63 13.63 -16.13
CA VAL A 310 -2.68 14.81 -15.26
C VAL A 310 -1.85 15.95 -15.87
N ALA A 311 -0.65 15.65 -16.35
CA ALA A 311 0.20 16.62 -17.03
C ALA A 311 -0.46 17.19 -18.31
N ALA A 312 -1.12 16.34 -19.10
CA ALA A 312 -1.85 16.78 -20.29
C ALA A 312 -3.03 17.70 -19.95
N VAL A 313 -3.78 17.39 -18.87
CA VAL A 313 -4.87 18.24 -18.38
C VAL A 313 -4.35 19.59 -17.88
N ASP A 314 -3.28 19.62 -17.08
CA ASP A 314 -2.62 20.86 -16.63
C ASP A 314 -2.22 21.74 -17.81
N ARG A 315 -1.58 21.14 -18.83
CA ARG A 315 -1.19 21.86 -20.03
C ARG A 315 -2.39 22.44 -20.75
N ARG A 316 -3.47 21.65 -20.94
CA ARG A 316 -4.70 22.11 -21.60
C ARG A 316 -5.34 23.29 -20.88
N LEU A 317 -5.42 23.24 -19.54
CA LEU A 317 -5.99 24.32 -18.73
C LEU A 317 -5.18 25.63 -18.81
N LYS A 318 -3.86 25.54 -19.04
CA LYS A 318 -2.99 26.70 -19.24
C LYS A 318 -3.04 27.29 -20.65
N THR A 319 -3.22 26.46 -21.67
CA THR A 319 -3.22 26.90 -23.08
C THR A 319 -4.60 27.29 -23.61
N ALA A 320 -5.67 26.80 -23.00
CA ALA A 320 -7.04 27.11 -23.35
C ALA A 320 -7.82 27.44 -22.06
N PRO A 321 -7.67 28.65 -21.50
CA PRO A 321 -8.57 29.10 -20.45
C PRO A 321 -9.99 28.99 -20.99
N MET A 322 -10.86 28.26 -20.29
CA MET A 322 -12.21 27.96 -20.80
C MET A 322 -12.95 29.27 -21.07
N THR A 323 -13.04 29.69 -22.32
CA THR A 323 -13.98 30.70 -22.79
C THR A 323 -15.36 30.06 -22.75
N TYR A 324 -16.03 30.16 -21.61
CA TYR A 324 -17.43 29.76 -21.54
C TYR A 324 -18.31 30.90 -22.03
N ASP A 325 -18.90 30.66 -23.20
CA ASP A 325 -19.99 31.43 -23.76
C ASP A 325 -21.20 31.32 -22.82
N LYS A 326 -21.69 32.46 -22.33
CA LYS A 326 -22.80 32.55 -21.34
C LYS A 326 -24.17 32.27 -21.95
N THR A 327 -24.25 31.82 -23.19
CA THR A 327 -25.50 31.82 -23.99
C THR A 327 -26.29 30.51 -23.99
N ASN A 328 -25.80 29.44 -23.34
CA ASN A 328 -26.51 28.14 -23.32
C ASN A 328 -26.83 27.65 -21.89
N LEU A 329 -27.60 28.43 -21.14
CA LEU A 329 -28.39 27.91 -20.03
C LEU A 329 -29.80 27.59 -20.58
N PRO A 330 -30.27 26.33 -20.54
CA PRO A 330 -31.68 26.04 -20.77
C PRO A 330 -32.51 26.73 -19.69
N SER A 331 -33.56 27.41 -20.11
CA SER A 331 -34.61 28.04 -19.30
C SER A 331 -35.30 27.06 -18.37
#